data_AF-A0A7V5PXE8-F1
#
_entry.id   AF-A0A7V5PXE8-F1
#
_cell.length_a   1.000
_cell.length_b   1.000
_cell.length_c   1.000
_cell.angle_alpha   90.00
_cell.angle_beta   90.00
_cell.angle_gamma   90.00
#
_symmetry.space_group_name_H-M   'P 1'
#
loop_
_entity.id
_entity.type
_entity.pdbx_description
1 polymer ?
#
loop_
_entity_poly.entity_id
_entity_poly.type
_entity_poly.pdbx_seq_one_letter_code
_entity_poly.pdbx_strand_id
1 'polypeptide(L)'
;LPDGSEILEFPITTTTLFGRRLAYCGGGYLRLFPTNWVARRIAVANRAGQPVIVYIHPRDIDPDQPRMSMSATRRFKSYVGLSTCISKLDTLLRRFPFGTLAEALAELEHSELPIYRLVRAADKWRLCRRDP
;
A
#
# COMPACT_ATOMS: atom_id res chain seq x y z
N LEU A 1 -1.72 -11.95 -20.27
CA LEU A 1 -2.93 -11.30 -20.80
C LEU A 1 -2.72 -11.01 -22.28
N PRO A 2 -3.68 -11.30 -23.15
CA PRO A 2 -3.63 -10.91 -24.57
C PRO A 2 -3.37 -9.41 -24.77
N ASP A 3 -2.79 -9.03 -25.90
CA ASP A 3 -2.71 -7.61 -26.28
C ASP A 3 -4.11 -6.99 -26.34
N GLY A 4 -4.24 -5.76 -25.85
CA GLY A 4 -5.53 -5.07 -25.69
C GLY A 4 -6.30 -5.43 -24.41
N SER A 5 -5.81 -6.36 -23.58
CA SER A 5 -6.46 -6.66 -22.28
C SER A 5 -6.43 -5.46 -21.34
N GLU A 6 -7.42 -5.38 -20.46
CA GLU A 6 -7.52 -4.34 -19.44
C GLU A 6 -7.04 -4.83 -18.06
N ILE A 7 -6.40 -3.94 -17.32
CA ILE A 7 -5.93 -4.13 -15.95
C ILE A 7 -6.54 -3.03 -15.09
N LEU A 8 -7.31 -3.43 -14.09
CA LEU A 8 -7.81 -2.54 -13.07
C LEU A 8 -6.70 -2.28 -12.03
N GLU A 9 -6.37 -1.02 -11.78
CA GLU A 9 -5.43 -0.66 -10.71
C GLU A 9 -6.19 -0.25 -9.45
N PHE A 10 -5.85 -0.90 -8.33
CA PHE A 10 -6.23 -0.39 -7.02
C PHE A 10 -5.07 0.44 -6.47
N PRO A 11 -5.20 1.77 -6.35
CA PRO A 11 -4.09 2.64 -6.00
C PRO A 11 -3.67 2.44 -4.54
N ILE A 12 -2.37 2.57 -4.28
CA ILE A 12 -1.86 2.60 -2.90
C ILE A 12 -2.47 3.79 -2.14
N THR A 13 -2.93 3.53 -0.92
CA THR A 13 -3.42 4.58 -0.04
C THR A 13 -2.29 5.51 0.39
N THR A 14 -2.51 6.81 0.18
CA THR A 14 -1.56 7.86 0.55
C THR A 14 -2.23 8.94 1.38
N THR A 15 -1.41 9.72 2.09
CA THR A 15 -1.82 10.97 2.73
C THR A 15 -0.90 12.09 2.27
N THR A 16 -1.36 13.33 2.40
CA THR A 16 -0.49 14.51 2.27
C THR A 16 0.13 14.83 3.63
N LEU A 17 1.45 14.93 3.67
CA LEU A 17 2.22 15.33 4.84
C LEU A 17 3.35 16.28 4.41
N PHE A 18 3.44 17.45 5.03
CA PHE A 18 4.38 18.52 4.65
C PHE A 18 4.36 18.85 3.14
N GLY A 19 3.17 18.92 2.54
CA GLY A 19 2.99 19.20 1.12
C GLY A 19 3.38 18.06 0.18
N ARG A 20 3.72 16.88 0.69
CA ARG A 20 4.12 15.72 -0.11
C ARG A 20 3.11 14.57 0.03
N ARG A 21 2.82 13.89 -1.07
CA ARG A 21 2.00 12.67 -1.08
C ARG A 21 2.86 11.48 -0.65
N LEU A 22 2.51 10.84 0.46
CA LEU A 22 3.25 9.73 1.04
C LEU A 22 2.33 8.53 1.29
N ALA A 23 2.81 7.33 0.96
CA ALA A 23 2.21 6.11 1.47
C ALA A 23 2.42 6.02 2.99
N TYR A 24 1.49 5.40 3.70
CA TYR A 24 1.60 5.27 5.16
C TYR A 24 1.16 3.92 5.73
N CYS A 25 0.54 3.07 4.90
CA CYS A 25 -0.06 1.81 5.32
C CYS A 25 0.70 0.55 4.87
N GLY A 26 1.92 0.67 4.35
CA GLY A 26 2.67 -0.53 4.01
C GLY A 26 4.18 -0.38 3.94
N GLY A 27 4.84 -1.54 3.93
CA GLY A 27 6.29 -1.65 3.87
C GLY A 27 7.01 -0.83 4.94
N GLY A 28 8.11 -0.18 4.56
CA GLY A 28 8.89 0.67 5.44
C GLY A 28 8.10 1.85 6.04
N TYR A 29 7.06 2.35 5.37
CA TYR A 29 6.25 3.45 5.90
C TYR A 29 5.41 3.00 7.11
N LEU A 30 4.78 1.83 7.02
CA LEU A 30 4.04 1.28 8.16
C LEU A 30 4.96 1.06 9.35
N ARG A 31 6.20 0.60 9.14
CA ARG A 31 7.20 0.45 10.21
C ARG A 31 7.61 1.80 10.81
N LEU A 32 7.85 2.80 9.96
CA LEU A 32 8.35 4.12 10.35
C LEU A 32 7.33 4.96 11.13
N PHE A 33 6.07 5.00 10.70
CA PHE A 33 5.08 5.89 11.30
C PHE A 33 4.51 5.34 12.63
N PRO A 34 4.23 6.19 13.63
CA PRO A 34 3.63 5.74 14.90
C PRO A 34 2.25 5.11 14.70
N THR A 35 1.93 4.04 15.45
CA THR A 35 0.65 3.30 15.36
C THR A 35 -0.57 4.22 15.48
N ASN A 36 -0.57 5.13 16.46
CA ASN A 36 -1.67 6.09 16.66
C ASN A 36 -1.83 7.06 15.49
N TRP A 37 -0.74 7.43 14.83
CA TRP A 37 -0.81 8.31 13.68
C TRP A 37 -1.39 7.58 12.46
N VAL A 38 -0.93 6.36 12.19
CA VAL A 38 -1.48 5.50 11.12
C VAL A 38 -2.97 5.26 11.36
N ALA A 39 -3.37 4.87 12.57
CA ALA A 39 -4.77 4.66 12.92
C ALA A 39 -5.62 5.93 12.73
N ARG A 40 -5.11 7.11 13.11
CA ARG A 40 -5.81 8.38 12.87
C ARG A 40 -5.99 8.67 11.38
N ARG A 41 -5.00 8.36 10.54
CA ARG A 41 -5.11 8.55 9.08
C ARG A 41 -6.09 7.58 8.44
N ILE A 42 -6.08 6.30 8.86
CA ILE A 42 -7.10 5.31 8.45
C ILE A 42 -8.50 5.80 8.84
N ALA A 43 -8.69 6.24 10.08
CA ALA A 43 -9.98 6.73 10.54
C ALA A 43 -10.47 7.97 9.76
N VAL A 44 -9.56 8.85 9.31
CA VAL A 44 -9.91 9.99 8.46
C VAL A 44 -10.36 9.52 7.06
N ALA A 45 -9.61 8.61 6.44
CA ALA A 45 -9.95 8.06 5.12
C ALA A 45 -11.30 7.32 5.15
N ASN A 46 -11.50 6.42 6.12
CA ASN A 46 -12.76 5.68 6.26
C ASN A 46 -13.96 6.61 6.49
N ARG A 47 -13.80 7.71 7.26
CA ARG A 47 -14.88 8.72 7.43
C ARG A 47 -15.19 9.49 6.15
N ALA A 48 -14.24 9.57 5.22
CA ALA A 48 -14.44 10.15 3.90
C ALA A 48 -14.95 9.12 2.87
N GLY A 49 -15.31 7.91 3.30
CA GLY A 49 -15.74 6.83 2.40
C GLY A 49 -14.61 6.21 1.57
N GLN A 50 -13.34 6.49 1.91
CA GLN A 50 -12.20 6.00 1.15
C GLN A 50 -11.61 4.74 1.79
N PRO A 51 -11.67 3.58 1.12
CA PRO A 51 -11.04 2.37 1.65
C PRO A 51 -9.52 2.51 1.69
N VAL A 52 -8.91 1.86 2.68
CA VAL A 52 -7.47 1.89 2.93
C VAL A 52 -6.85 0.53 2.72
N ILE A 53 -5.85 0.45 1.83
CA ILE A 53 -5.02 -0.74 1.69
C ILE A 53 -3.91 -0.71 2.75
N VAL A 54 -3.83 -1.77 3.54
CA VAL A 54 -2.67 -2.11 4.35
C VAL A 54 -1.97 -3.30 3.73
N TYR A 55 -0.66 -3.20 3.48
CA TYR A 55 0.13 -4.27 2.88
C TYR A 55 1.45 -4.47 3.63
N ILE A 56 1.83 -5.73 3.79
CA ILE A 56 3.07 -6.11 4.48
C ILE A 56 3.82 -7.14 3.64
N HIS A 57 5.15 -7.12 3.76
CA HIS A 57 6.00 -8.22 3.29
C HIS A 57 6.34 -9.11 4.48
N PRO A 58 6.64 -10.41 4.28
CA PRO A 58 7.13 -11.27 5.35
C PRO A 58 8.32 -10.66 6.12
N ARG A 59 9.24 -10.02 5.39
CA ARG A 59 10.38 -9.30 5.99
C ARG A 59 10.01 -8.10 6.87
N ASP A 60 8.78 -7.60 6.80
CA ASP A 60 8.36 -6.43 7.57
C ASP A 60 8.02 -6.79 9.01
N ILE A 61 7.69 -8.07 9.26
CA ILE A 61 7.32 -8.63 10.57
C ILE A 61 8.36 -9.63 11.12
N ASP A 62 9.51 -9.76 10.44
CA ASP A 62 10.62 -10.62 10.86
C ASP A 62 11.79 -9.77 11.39
N PRO A 63 11.89 -9.56 12.72
CA PRO A 63 12.99 -8.80 13.33
C PRO A 63 14.34 -9.53 13.29
N ASP A 64 14.31 -10.86 13.22
CA ASP A 64 15.46 -11.76 13.35
C ASP A 64 16.11 -12.08 12.00
N GLN A 65 15.54 -11.55 10.91
CA GLN A 65 16.09 -11.69 9.58
C GLN A 65 17.59 -11.30 9.48
N PRO A 66 18.37 -11.98 8.63
CA PRO A 66 19.79 -11.69 8.45
C PRO A 66 20.11 -10.22 8.15
N ARG A 67 21.18 -9.72 8.78
CA ARG A 67 21.67 -8.36 8.58
C ARG A 67 22.78 -8.37 7.53
N MET A 68 22.51 -7.74 6.39
CA MET A 68 23.48 -7.62 5.29
C MET A 68 24.34 -6.35 5.47
N SER A 69 25.60 -6.41 5.02
CA SER A 69 26.46 -5.23 4.95
C SER A 69 25.95 -4.27 3.87
N MET A 70 25.74 -3.00 4.23
CA MET A 70 25.20 -1.97 3.34
C MET A 70 25.41 -0.56 3.90
N SER A 71 25.20 0.45 3.07
CA SER A 71 25.24 1.87 3.50
C SER A 71 24.21 2.16 4.60
N ALA A 72 24.50 3.15 5.44
CA ALA A 72 23.64 3.54 6.57
C ALA A 72 22.18 3.80 6.16
N THR A 73 21.97 4.50 5.05
CA THR A 73 20.63 4.80 4.52
C THR A 73 19.86 3.54 4.13
N ARG A 74 20.53 2.58 3.48
CA ARG A 74 19.90 1.31 3.09
C ARG A 74 19.61 0.46 4.32
N ARG A 75 20.53 0.45 5.30
CA ARG A 75 20.35 -0.23 6.58
C ARG A 75 19.13 0.31 7.33
N PHE A 76 19.01 1.63 7.43
CA PHE A 76 17.84 2.27 8.04
C PHE A 76 16.54 1.84 7.37
N LYS A 77 16.41 2.02 6.05
CA LYS A 77 15.19 1.66 5.31
C LYS A 77 14.82 0.17 5.44
N SER A 78 15.83 -0.70 5.50
CA SER A 78 15.64 -2.14 5.57
C SER A 78 15.18 -2.61 6.94
N TYR A 79 15.64 -1.96 8.02
CA TYR A 79 15.53 -2.50 9.38
C TYR A 79 14.80 -1.62 10.40
N VAL A 80 14.46 -0.37 10.07
CA VAL A 80 13.72 0.50 10.97
C VAL A 80 12.36 -0.11 11.33
N GLY A 81 12.03 -0.12 12.63
CA GLY A 81 10.71 -0.48 13.13
C GLY A 81 10.28 -1.94 12.93
N LEU A 82 11.20 -2.88 12.68
CA LEU A 82 10.86 -4.30 12.50
C LEU A 82 10.21 -4.92 13.74
N SER A 83 10.79 -4.67 14.92
CA SER A 83 10.31 -5.26 16.18
C SER A 83 8.92 -4.81 16.61
N THR A 84 8.43 -3.68 16.09
CA THR A 84 7.13 -3.12 16.45
C THR A 84 6.06 -3.34 15.38
N CYS A 85 6.44 -3.84 14.20
CA CYS A 85 5.51 -3.92 13.07
C CYS A 85 4.36 -4.90 13.32
N ILE A 86 4.65 -6.06 13.93
CA ILE A 86 3.62 -7.08 14.20
C ILE A 86 2.58 -6.60 15.22
N SER A 87 3.01 -5.98 16.31
CA SER A 87 2.11 -5.41 17.32
C SER A 87 1.27 -4.25 16.77
N LYS A 88 1.87 -3.43 15.89
CA LYS A 88 1.15 -2.39 15.15
C LYS A 88 0.08 -2.99 14.25
N LEU A 89 0.41 -4.05 13.49
CA LEU A 89 -0.55 -4.74 12.64
C LEU A 89 -1.72 -5.30 13.46
N ASP A 90 -1.45 -6.01 14.57
CA ASP A 90 -2.49 -6.52 15.48
C ASP A 90 -3.40 -5.39 16.00
N THR A 91 -2.81 -4.26 16.40
CA THR A 91 -3.58 -3.08 16.84
C THR A 91 -4.50 -2.56 15.75
N LEU A 92 -4.02 -2.48 14.49
CA LEU A 92 -4.82 -2.01 13.37
C LEU A 92 -5.95 -2.98 13.04
N LEU A 93 -5.65 -4.28 12.97
CA LEU A 93 -6.62 -5.34 12.68
C LEU A 93 -7.75 -5.40 13.71
N ARG A 94 -7.46 -5.14 14.98
CA ARG A 94 -8.48 -5.07 16.05
C ARG A 94 -9.33 -3.79 16.00
N ARG A 95 -8.80 -2.71 15.44
CA ARG A 95 -9.41 -1.38 15.54
C ARG A 95 -10.31 -1.03 14.36
N PHE A 96 -10.13 -1.67 13.21
CA PHE A 96 -10.85 -1.34 11.99
C PHE A 96 -11.48 -2.61 11.38
N PRO A 97 -12.60 -2.47 10.66
CA PRO A 97 -13.13 -3.56 9.85
C PRO A 97 -12.19 -3.77 8.66
N PHE A 98 -11.53 -4.93 8.63
CA PHE A 98 -10.76 -5.36 7.47
C PHE A 98 -11.61 -6.29 6.61
N GLY A 99 -11.53 -6.08 5.31
CA GLY A 99 -12.03 -6.99 4.30
C GLY A 99 -10.92 -7.36 3.32
N THR A 100 -11.31 -8.09 2.30
CA THR A 100 -10.48 -8.43 1.15
C THR A 100 -10.52 -7.32 0.10
N LEU A 101 -9.53 -7.31 -0.79
CA LEU A 101 -9.59 -6.45 -1.98
C LEU A 101 -10.81 -6.76 -2.85
N ALA A 102 -11.28 -8.01 -2.89
CA ALA A 102 -12.45 -8.40 -3.66
C ALA A 102 -13.74 -7.76 -3.11
N GLU A 103 -13.91 -7.74 -1.79
CA GLU A 103 -15.05 -7.06 -1.15
C GLU A 103 -14.99 -5.56 -1.40
N ALA A 104 -13.81 -4.93 -1.23
CA ALA A 104 -13.65 -3.50 -1.53
C ALA A 104 -13.94 -3.18 -3.01
N LEU A 105 -13.56 -4.04 -3.95
CA LEU A 105 -13.85 -3.88 -5.37
C LEU A 105 -15.32 -4.05 -5.72
N ALA A 106 -16.07 -4.85 -4.94
CA ALA A 106 -17.51 -5.02 -5.13
C ALA A 106 -18.30 -3.80 -4.64
N GLU A 107 -17.79 -3.09 -3.64
CA GLU A 107 -18.39 -1.88 -3.08
C GLU A 107 -18.02 -0.62 -3.88
N LEU A 108 -16.87 -0.60 -4.54
CA LEU A 108 -16.43 0.51 -5.39
C LEU A 108 -17.07 0.43 -6.79
N GLU A 109 -17.59 1.53 -7.28
CA GLU A 109 -17.96 1.63 -8.69
C GLU A 109 -16.69 1.51 -9.55
N HIS A 110 -16.68 0.59 -10.51
CA HIS A 110 -15.50 0.31 -11.35
C HIS A 110 -15.08 1.54 -12.19
N SER A 111 -15.97 2.51 -12.38
CA SER A 111 -15.74 3.80 -13.03
C SER A 111 -14.81 4.74 -12.24
N GLU A 112 -14.64 4.52 -10.94
CA GLU A 112 -13.80 5.36 -10.09
C GLU A 112 -12.33 4.93 -10.04
N LEU A 113 -12.03 3.72 -10.55
CA LEU A 113 -10.68 3.15 -10.51
C LEU A 113 -9.98 3.29 -11.86
N PRO A 114 -8.65 3.57 -11.87
CA PRO A 114 -7.90 3.63 -13.11
C PRO A 114 -7.88 2.27 -13.81
N ILE A 115 -8.36 2.25 -15.06
CA ILE A 115 -8.23 1.10 -15.95
C ILE A 115 -7.07 1.37 -16.92
N TYR A 116 -6.18 0.39 -17.06
CA TYR A 116 -5.06 0.44 -17.99
C TYR A 116 -5.24 -0.60 -19.08
N ARG A 117 -5.04 -0.21 -20.33
CA ARG A 117 -4.93 -1.14 -21.45
C ARG A 117 -3.49 -1.60 -21.58
N LEU A 118 -3.32 -2.91 -21.65
CA LEU A 118 -2.06 -3.55 -21.98
C LEU A 118 -1.85 -3.43 -23.49
N VAL A 119 -0.80 -2.70 -23.89
CA VAL A 119 -0.45 -2.48 -25.30
C VAL A 119 0.91 -3.09 -25.56
N ARG A 120 1.00 -3.95 -26.59
CA ARG A 120 2.28 -4.44 -27.09
C ARG A 120 2.90 -3.40 -28.03
N ALA A 121 4.02 -2.81 -27.62
CA ALA A 121 4.79 -1.88 -28.44
C ALA A 121 6.17 -2.49 -28.73
N ALA A 122 6.35 -3.03 -29.93
CA ALA A 122 7.48 -3.88 -30.30
C ALA A 122 7.63 -5.06 -29.32
N ASP A 123 8.83 -5.30 -28.77
CA ASP A 123 9.13 -6.39 -27.83
C ASP A 123 8.89 -6.04 -26.35
N LYS A 124 8.17 -4.94 -26.06
CA LYS A 124 7.89 -4.49 -24.68
C LYS A 124 6.41 -4.24 -24.45
N TRP A 125 5.95 -4.60 -23.27
CA TRP A 125 4.60 -4.26 -22.81
C TRP A 125 4.56 -2.84 -22.25
N ARG A 126 3.50 -2.11 -22.56
CA ARG A 126 3.20 -0.78 -22.00
C ARG A 126 1.79 -0.77 -21.42
N LEU A 127 1.61 0.01 -20.36
CA LEU A 127 0.29 0.31 -19.79
C LEU A 127 -0.13 1.70 -20.27
N CYS A 128 -1.23 1.78 -21.00
CA CYS A 128 -1.87 3.02 -21.39
C CYS A 128 -3.11 3.24 -20.53
N ARG A 129 -3.17 4.35 -19.79
CA ARG A 129 -4.36 4.68 -19.00
C ARG A 129 -5.52 4.89 -19.97
N ARG A 130 -6.67 4.27 -19.68
CA ARG A 130 -7.92 4.53 -20.40
C ARG A 130 -8.40 5.92 -20.00
N ASP A 131 -8.59 6.80 -20.99
CA ASP A 131 -9.24 8.08 -20.75
C ASP A 131 -10.69 7.84 -20.28
N PRO A 132 -11.25 8.73 -19.43
CA PRO A 132 -12.61 8.61 -18.92
C PRO A 132 -13.67 8.43 -20.01
#